data_AF-A0A935T2F1-F1
#
_entry.id   AF-A0A935T2F1-F1
#
_cell.length_a   1.000
_cell.length_b   1.000
_cell.length_c   1.000
_cell.angle_alpha   90.00
_cell.angle_beta   90.00
_cell.angle_gamma   90.00
#
_symmetry.space_group_name_H-M   'P 1'
#
loop_
_entity.id
_entity.type
_entity.pdbx_description
1 polymer ?
#
loop_
_entity_poly.entity_id
_entity_poly.type
_entity_poly.pdbx_seq_one_letter_code
_entity_poly.pdbx_strand_id
1 'polypeptide(L)' 'MATLNIKGLPERLYKKLRARAKRNHRSIAQEVTQILSGALEEPQPRSILELQGLGKELWSHRPATEHVDEERRTWD' A
#
# COMPACT_ATOMS: atom_id res chain seq x y z
N MET A 1 -17.64 6.56 18.65
CA MET A 1 -17.16 5.30 18.03
C MET A 1 -18.11 4.91 16.93
N ALA A 2 -17.62 4.70 15.72
CA ALA A 2 -18.44 4.11 14.65
C ALA A 2 -18.60 2.61 14.89
N THR A 3 -19.77 2.06 14.56
CA THR A 3 -20.03 0.62 14.64
C THR A 3 -20.08 0.04 13.23
N LEU A 4 -19.22 -0.94 12.94
CA LEU A 4 -19.24 -1.70 11.69
C LEU A 4 -20.07 -2.97 11.88
N ASN A 5 -21.16 -3.11 11.13
CA ASN A 5 -21.96 -4.33 11.11
C ASN A 5 -21.77 -5.07 9.79
N ILE A 6 -21.32 -6.33 9.84
CA ILE A 6 -21.10 -7.17 8.67
C ILE A 6 -22.18 -8.25 8.65
N LYS A 7 -23.11 -8.16 7.68
CA LYS A 7 -24.14 -9.18 7.46
C LYS A 7 -23.61 -10.27 6.54
N GLY A 8 -23.93 -11.53 6.84
CA GLY A 8 -23.60 -12.67 5.97
C GLY A 8 -22.11 -13.04 5.94
N LEU A 9 -21.37 -12.79 7.03
CA LEU A 9 -19.96 -13.17 7.10
C LEU A 9 -19.82 -14.71 6.98
N PRO A 10 -19.04 -15.24 6.01
CA PRO A 10 -18.86 -16.67 5.87
C PRO A 10 -18.25 -17.28 7.14
N GLU A 11 -18.82 -18.38 7.62
CA GLU A 11 -18.39 -19.05 8.87
C GLU A 11 -16.89 -19.41 8.85
N ARG A 12 -16.38 -19.85 7.68
CA ARG A 12 -14.96 -20.13 7.49
C ARG A 12 -14.09 -18.88 7.73
N LEU A 13 -14.55 -17.72 7.29
CA LEU A 13 -13.84 -16.46 7.45
C LEU A 13 -13.88 -16.01 8.91
N TYR A 14 -15.03 -16.13 9.57
CA TYR A 14 -15.16 -15.86 11.01
C TYR A 14 -14.21 -16.72 11.85
N LYS A 15 -14.12 -18.03 11.57
CA LYS A 15 -13.18 -18.93 12.26
C LYS A 15 -11.72 -18.52 12.07
N LYS A 16 -11.33 -18.15 10.85
CA LYS A 16 -9.97 -17.65 10.55
C LYS A 16 -9.66 -16.36 11.32
N LEU A 17 -10.61 -15.42 11.34
CA LEU A 17 -10.50 -14.16 12.07
C LEU A 17 -10.35 -14.40 13.58
N ARG A 18 -11.20 -15.26 14.16
CA ARG A 18 -11.13 -15.63 15.58
C ARG A 18 -9.80 -16.30 15.95
N ALA A 19 -9.30 -17.20 15.11
CA ALA A 19 -8.01 -17.84 15.32
C ALA A 19 -6.85 -16.83 15.27
N ARG A 20 -6.88 -15.89 14.32
CA ARG A 20 -5.91 -14.80 14.20
C ARG A 20 -5.94 -13.88 15.42
N ALA A 21 -7.13 -13.45 15.84
CA ALA A 21 -7.32 -12.61 17.03
C ALA A 21 -6.78 -13.29 18.30
N LYS A 22 -7.03 -14.60 18.49
CA LYS A 22 -6.49 -15.39 19.60
C LYS A 22 -4.96 -15.42 19.60
N ARG A 23 -4.34 -15.66 18.43
CA ARG A 23 -2.86 -15.66 18.30
C ARG A 23 -2.24 -14.31 18.62
N ASN A 24 -2.96 -13.23 18.31
CA ASN A 24 -2.51 -11.87 18.54
C ASN A 24 -2.92 -11.31 19.92
N HIS A 25 -3.56 -12.12 20.78
CA HIS A 25 -4.08 -11.70 22.08
C HIS A 25 -5.01 -10.47 22.02
N ARG A 26 -5.82 -10.37 20.96
CA ARG A 26 -6.76 -9.26 20.72
C ARG A 26 -8.21 -9.74 20.69
N SER A 27 -9.13 -8.82 20.96
CA SER A 27 -10.55 -9.03 20.62
C SER A 27 -10.73 -9.11 19.10
N ILE A 28 -11.83 -9.74 18.67
CA ILE A 28 -12.16 -9.82 17.24
C ILE A 28 -12.34 -8.41 16.65
N ALA A 29 -12.99 -7.51 17.38
CA ALA A 29 -13.18 -6.14 16.94
C ALA A 29 -11.85 -5.41 16.71
N GLN A 30 -10.90 -5.53 17.65
CA GLN A 30 -9.57 -4.94 17.50
C GLN A 30 -8.78 -5.56 16.34
N GLU A 31 -8.91 -6.88 16.13
CA GLU A 31 -8.24 -7.54 15.00
C GLU A 31 -8.82 -7.08 13.66
N VAL A 32 -10.13 -6.88 13.56
CA VAL A 32 -10.77 -6.30 12.36
C VAL A 32 -10.27 -4.88 12.14
N THR A 33 -10.22 -4.05 13.17
CA THR A 33 -9.67 -2.69 13.07
C THR A 33 -8.23 -2.72 12.57
N GLN A 34 -7.36 -3.58 13.12
CA GLN A 34 -5.97 -3.68 12.69
C GLN A 34 -5.83 -4.11 11.22
N ILE A 35 -6.67 -5.05 10.77
CA ILE A 35 -6.69 -5.49 9.37
C ILE A 35 -7.13 -4.35 8.45
N LEU A 36 -8.17 -3.60 8.83
CA LEU A 36 -8.67 -2.48 8.05
C LEU A 36 -7.67 -1.32 8.02
N SER A 37 -7.05 -0.99 9.15
CA SER A 37 -5.96 0.00 9.21
C SER A 37 -4.82 -0.38 8.28
N GLY A 38 -4.30 -1.61 8.36
CA GLY A 38 -3.25 -2.05 7.44
C GLY A 38 -3.66 -1.96 5.97
N ALA A 39 -4.87 -2.40 5.62
CA ALA A 39 -5.35 -2.35 4.24
C ALA A 39 -5.59 -0.94 3.69
N LEU A 40 -5.89 0.03 4.57
CA LEU A 40 -6.17 1.42 4.19
C LEU A 40 -4.95 2.34 4.32
N GLU A 41 -4.00 2.00 5.18
CA GLU A 41 -2.78 2.78 5.43
C GLU A 41 -1.58 2.27 4.63
N GLU A 42 -1.59 1.01 4.15
CA GLU A 42 -0.54 0.52 3.25
C GLU A 42 -0.54 1.37 1.97
N PRO A 43 0.54 2.12 1.68
CA PRO A 43 0.63 2.84 0.42
C PRO A 43 0.60 1.79 -0.69
N GLN A 44 -0.37 1.94 -1.59
CA GLN A 44 -0.51 1.05 -2.74
C GLN A 44 0.86 0.94 -3.42
N PRO A 45 1.40 -0.28 -3.60
CA PRO A 45 2.74 -0.45 -4.15
C PRO A 45 2.75 0.20 -5.54
N ARG A 46 3.47 1.32 -5.64
CA ARG A 46 3.60 2.09 -6.87
C ARG A 46 4.26 1.19 -7.91
N SER A 47 3.56 0.92 -9.00
CA SER A 47 4.19 0.22 -10.12
C SER A 47 5.16 1.16 -10.84
N ILE A 48 6.34 0.68 -11.23
CA ILE A 48 7.24 1.42 -12.12
C ILE A 48 6.51 1.78 -13.44
N LEU A 49 5.50 1.00 -13.84
CA LEU A 49 4.67 1.30 -15.01
C LEU A 49 3.81 2.56 -14.82
N GLU A 50 3.49 2.95 -13.58
CA GLU A 50 2.82 4.24 -13.32
C GLU A 50 3.72 5.44 -13.68
N LEU A 51 5.04 5.24 -13.75
CA LEU A 51 6.01 6.26 -14.17
C LEU A 51 6.17 6.32 -15.69
N GLN A 52 5.60 5.37 -16.43
CA GLN A 52 5.73 5.31 -17.89
C GLN A 52 5.01 6.51 -18.53
N GLY A 53 5.77 7.34 -19.23
CA GLY A 53 5.24 8.48 -19.98
C GLY A 53 5.03 9.76 -19.16
N LEU A 54 5.07 9.71 -17.82
CA LEU A 54 4.99 10.91 -16.96
C LEU A 54 6.14 11.90 -17.21
N GLY A 55 7.30 11.39 -17.62
CA GLY A 55 8.43 12.23 -17.98
C GLY A 55 8.32 12.86 -19.38
N LYS A 56 7.48 12.35 -20.28
CA LYS A 56 7.59 12.66 -21.72
C LYS A 56 7.57 14.16 -22.01
N GLU A 57 6.68 14.91 -21.36
CA GLU A 57 6.57 16.36 -21.55
C GLU A 57 7.67 17.13 -20.81
N LEU A 58 8.05 16.69 -19.61
CA LEU A 58 9.11 17.30 -18.80
C LEU A 58 10.50 17.14 -19.43
N TRP A 59 10.74 16.03 -20.12
CA TRP A 59 12.00 15.71 -20.79
C TRP A 59 12.00 16.06 -22.29
N SER A 60 10.89 16.57 -22.83
CA SER A 60 10.76 16.91 -24.26
C SER A 60 11.74 17.98 -24.74
N HIS A 61 12.23 18.83 -23.83
CA HIS A 61 13.13 19.95 -24.11
C HIS A 61 14.46 19.88 -23.34
N ARG A 62 14.75 18.74 -22.68
CA ARG A 62 16.02 18.52 -22.00
C ARG A 62 16.77 17.34 -22.61
N PRO A 63 18.06 17.50 -22.95
CA PRO A 63 18.90 16.37 -23.34
C PRO A 63 19.04 15.43 -22.13
N ALA A 64 18.32 14.32 -22.16
CA ALA A 64 18.28 13.37 -21.04
C ALA A 64 19.67 12.85 -20.65
N THR A 65 20.54 12.68 -21.65
CA THR A 65 21.93 12.24 -21.48
C THR A 65 22.77 13.21 -20.66
N GLU A 66 22.68 14.52 -20.94
CA GLU A 66 23.47 15.53 -20.23
C GLU A 66 23.07 15.61 -18.75
N HIS A 67 21.78 15.55 -18.46
CA HIS A 67 21.28 15.56 -17.09
C HIS A 67 21.69 14.31 -16.31
N VAL A 68 21.67 13.12 -16.93
CA VAL A 68 22.13 11.88 -16.30
C VAL A 68 23.64 11.91 -16.05
N ASP A 69 24.42 12.50 -16.97
CA ASP A 69 25.86 12.65 -16.81
C ASP A 69 26.22 13.64 -15.70
N GLU A 70 25.45 14.72 -15.53
CA GLU A 70 25.58 15.65 -14.39
C GLU A 70 25.29 14.94 -13.06
N GLU A 71 24.16 14.23 -12.95
CA GLU A 71 23.77 13.48 -11.75
C GLU A 71 24.81 12.40 -11.40
N ARG A 72 25.42 11.75 -12.39
CA ARG A 72 26.50 10.78 -12.15
C ARG A 72 27.75 11.43 -11.55
N ARG A 73 28.14 12.60 -12.04
CA ARG A 73 29.33 13.31 -11.54
C ARG A 73 29.17 13.83 -10.12
N THR A 74 27.95 14.02 -9.63
CA THR A 74 27.68 14.42 -8.23
C THR A 74 27.72 13.25 -7.25
N TRP A 75 27.75 12.01 -7.73
CA TRP A 75 27.79 10.80 -6.90
C TRP A 75 29.21 10.21 -6.74
N ASP A 76 30.16 10.63 -7.60
CA ASP A 76 31.60 10.34 -7.51
C ASP A 76 32.33 11.38 -6.62
#